data_AF-A0A6A7LZX1-F1
#
_entry.id   AF-A0A6A7LZX1-F1
#
_cell.length_a   1.000
_cell.length_b   1.000
_cell.length_c   1.000
_cell.angle_alpha   90.00
_cell.angle_beta   90.00
_cell.angle_gamma   90.00
#
_symmetry.space_group_name_H-M   'P 1'
#
loop_
_entity.id
_entity.type
_entity.pdbx_description
1 polymer ?
#
loop_
_entity_poly.entity_id
_entity_poly.type
_entity_poly.pdbx_seq_one_letter_code
_entity_poly.pdbx_strand_id
1 'polypeptide(L)'
;MLNVLHLLAALAMAGCLYALWREARGISQSRGHLMVAPPLAFGCALLMIGLTEPDLQQPDVLRIAIAAGALLGAARGWFMAVDIDPLWSTVRLPSGSDGFWMVILLAFVVAMAAAAPFVSTQGQSYVPYATAAVAFGAGFLSTRAVAVYLRTRS
;
A
#
# COMPACT_ATOMS: atom_id res chain seq x y z
N MET A 1 2.76 24.09 4.46
CA MET A 1 2.45 23.79 5.89
C MET A 1 2.23 22.30 6.03
N LEU A 2 2.92 21.64 6.98
CA LEU A 2 2.68 20.24 7.28
C LEU A 2 1.30 20.12 7.96
N ASN A 3 0.32 19.59 7.23
CA ASN A 3 -1.05 19.47 7.74
C ASN A 3 -1.23 18.15 8.52
N VAL A 4 -2.18 18.09 9.47
CA VAL A 4 -2.50 16.90 10.27
C VAL A 4 -2.79 15.68 9.36
N LEU A 5 -3.38 15.89 8.19
CA LEU A 5 -3.61 14.83 7.20
C LEU A 5 -2.30 14.19 6.67
N HIS A 6 -1.22 14.96 6.49
CA HIS A 6 0.06 14.41 6.05
C HIS A 6 0.70 13.55 7.13
N LEU A 7 0.54 13.93 8.41
CA LEU A 7 0.97 13.12 9.56
C LEU A 7 0.18 11.81 9.63
N LEU A 8 -1.14 11.86 9.45
CA LEU A 8 -1.98 10.66 9.42
C LEU A 8 -1.62 9.75 8.24
N ALA A 9 -1.35 10.31 7.06
CA ALA A 9 -0.90 9.54 5.90
C ALA A 9 0.46 8.87 6.16
N ALA A 10 1.40 9.58 6.78
CA ALA A 10 2.70 9.03 7.17
C ALA A 10 2.57 7.91 8.22
N LEU A 11 1.71 8.08 9.23
CA LEU A 11 1.43 7.06 10.25
C LEU A 11 0.78 5.81 9.64
N ALA A 12 -0.17 5.99 8.70
CA ALA A 12 -0.77 4.88 7.98
C ALA A 12 0.29 4.07 7.20
N MET A 13 1.21 4.76 6.52
CA MET A 13 2.33 4.13 5.81
C MET A 13 3.32 3.44 6.75
N ALA A 14 3.60 4.03 7.91
CA ALA A 14 4.43 3.39 8.93
C ALA A 14 3.78 2.10 9.46
N GLY A 15 2.45 2.09 9.64
CA GLY A 15 1.68 0.90 9.99
C GLY A 15 1.75 -0.18 8.90
N CYS A 16 1.59 0.20 7.63
CA CYS A 16 1.79 -0.71 6.49
C CYS A 16 3.20 -1.32 6.49
N LEU A 17 4.22 -0.47 6.70
CA LEU A 17 5.62 -0.89 6.70
C LEU A 17 5.89 -1.87 7.83
N TYR A 18 5.35 -1.61 9.03
CA TYR A 18 5.48 -2.51 10.17
C TYR A 18 4.83 -3.88 9.91
N ALA A 19 3.62 -3.90 9.35
CA ALA A 19 2.92 -5.14 9.01
C ALA A 19 3.72 -5.98 8.01
N LEU A 20 4.19 -5.35 6.93
CA LEU A 20 4.93 -6.02 5.85
C LEU A 20 6.40 -6.32 6.19
N TRP A 21 7.00 -5.59 7.12
CA TRP A 21 8.35 -5.90 7.63
C TRP A 21 8.38 -7.25 8.34
N ARG A 22 7.31 -7.58 9.07
CA ARG A 22 7.17 -8.90 9.70
C ARG A 22 7.03 -10.01 8.64
N GLU A 23 6.29 -9.76 7.56
CA GLU A 23 6.25 -10.66 6.40
C GLU A 23 7.63 -10.82 5.76
N ALA A 24 8.36 -9.73 5.54
CA ALA A 24 9.69 -9.74 4.91
C ALA A 24 10.73 -10.52 5.72
N ARG A 25 10.60 -10.55 7.06
CA ARG A 25 11.43 -11.38 7.95
C ARG A 25 11.07 -12.87 7.91
N GLY A 26 10.07 -13.28 7.14
CA GLY A 26 9.62 -14.66 7.04
C GLY A 26 8.99 -15.19 8.33
N ILE A 27 8.47 -14.28 9.17
CA ILE A 27 7.77 -14.63 10.41
C ILE A 27 6.40 -15.18 10.03
N SER A 28 6.06 -16.37 10.51
CA SER A 28 4.75 -16.97 10.31
C SER A 28 3.65 -16.07 10.90
N GLN A 29 2.62 -15.76 10.12
CA GLN A 29 1.52 -14.90 10.55
C GLN A 29 0.17 -15.58 10.41
N SER A 30 -0.79 -15.15 11.22
CA SER A 30 -2.17 -15.57 11.06
C SER A 30 -2.76 -14.99 9.76
N ARG A 31 -3.68 -15.73 9.15
CA ARG A 31 -4.36 -15.31 7.90
C ARG A 31 -4.99 -13.93 7.97
N GLY A 32 -5.49 -13.55 9.16
CA GLY A 32 -6.08 -12.23 9.39
C GLY A 32 -5.07 -11.08 9.39
N HIS A 33 -3.81 -11.33 9.74
CA HIS A 33 -2.79 -10.27 9.79
C HIS A 33 -2.40 -9.77 8.39
N LEU A 34 -2.50 -10.64 7.38
CA LEU A 34 -2.31 -10.30 5.96
C LEU A 34 -3.31 -9.22 5.48
N MET A 35 -4.47 -9.13 6.14
CA MET A 35 -5.52 -8.16 5.82
C MET A 35 -5.36 -6.81 6.53
N VAL A 36 -4.30 -6.59 7.31
CA VAL A 36 -4.06 -5.32 8.02
C VAL A 36 -3.48 -4.25 7.11
N ALA A 37 -2.54 -4.60 6.22
CA ALA A 37 -1.91 -3.63 5.32
C ALA A 37 -2.86 -3.02 4.27
N PRO A 38 -3.80 -3.77 3.65
CA PRO A 38 -4.75 -3.21 2.68
C PRO A 38 -5.61 -2.04 3.18
N PRO A 39 -6.33 -2.12 4.32
CA PRO A 39 -7.16 -1.01 4.80
C PRO A 39 -6.32 0.21 5.20
N LEU A 40 -5.09 0.00 5.70
CA LEU A 40 -4.17 1.11 5.98
C LEU A 40 -3.71 1.81 4.69
N ALA A 41 -3.38 1.06 3.64
CA ALA A 41 -3.00 1.62 2.34
C ALA A 41 -4.17 2.37 1.69
N PHE A 42 -5.39 1.83 1.76
CA PHE A 42 -6.60 2.54 1.31
C PHE A 42 -6.88 3.79 2.14
N GLY A 43 -6.73 3.72 3.46
CA GLY A 43 -6.84 4.88 4.33
C GLY A 43 -5.86 5.99 3.94
N CYS A 44 -4.61 5.63 3.63
CA CYS A 44 -3.61 6.57 3.14
C CYS A 44 -4.02 7.19 1.79
N ALA A 45 -4.51 6.39 0.85
CA ALA A 45 -5.01 6.89 -0.45
C ALA A 45 -6.18 7.87 -0.27
N LEU A 46 -7.14 7.57 0.61
CA LEU A 46 -8.27 8.44 0.91
C LEU A 46 -7.83 9.78 1.53
N LEU A 47 -6.86 9.75 2.45
CA LEU A 47 -6.29 10.96 3.03
C LEU A 47 -5.59 11.83 1.97
N MET A 48 -4.84 11.20 1.07
CA MET A 48 -4.16 11.87 -0.05
C MET A 48 -5.14 12.49 -1.06
N ILE A 49 -6.26 11.81 -1.35
CA ILE A 49 -7.34 12.36 -2.18
C ILE A 49 -7.92 13.63 -1.52
N GLY A 50 -8.16 13.59 -0.21
CA GLY A 50 -8.62 14.76 0.56
C GLY A 50 -7.60 15.90 0.64
N LEU A 51 -6.31 15.63 0.41
CA LEU A 51 -5.25 16.63 0.32
C LEU A 51 -5.10 17.25 -1.08
N THR A 52 -5.68 16.61 -2.10
CA THR A 52 -5.59 17.08 -3.49
C THR A 52 -6.69 18.09 -3.76
N GLU A 53 -6.32 19.28 -4.24
CA GLU A 53 -7.29 20.32 -4.63
C GLU A 53 -8.28 19.78 -5.66
N PRO A 54 -9.57 20.15 -5.57
CA PRO A 54 -10.62 19.60 -6.46
C PRO A 54 -10.30 19.77 -7.94
N ASP A 55 -9.72 20.91 -8.31
CA ASP A 55 -9.37 21.25 -9.70
C ASP A 55 -8.20 20.42 -10.25
N LEU A 56 -7.41 19.80 -9.36
CA LEU A 56 -6.28 18.93 -9.70
C LEU A 56 -6.61 17.44 -9.59
N GLN A 57 -7.83 17.09 -9.16
CA GLN A 57 -8.25 15.70 -9.07
C GLN A 57 -8.42 15.10 -10.48
N GLN A 58 -7.72 14.01 -10.73
CA GLN A 58 -7.80 13.25 -11.97
C GLN A 58 -8.44 11.88 -11.69
N PRO A 59 -9.78 11.79 -11.62
CA PRO A 59 -10.47 10.58 -11.19
C PRO A 59 -10.19 9.38 -12.11
N ASP A 60 -10.01 9.61 -13.40
CA ASP A 60 -9.71 8.53 -14.35
C ASP A 60 -8.30 7.97 -14.13
N VAL A 61 -7.31 8.83 -13.83
CA VAL A 61 -5.94 8.39 -13.50
C VAL A 61 -5.95 7.58 -12.20
N LEU A 62 -6.72 8.01 -11.20
CA LEU A 62 -6.86 7.28 -9.95
C LEU A 62 -7.48 5.89 -10.18
N ARG A 63 -8.54 5.79 -10.99
CA ARG A 63 -9.18 4.51 -11.34
C ARG A 63 -8.22 3.59 -12.07
N ILE A 64 -7.49 4.11 -13.05
CA ILE A 64 -6.49 3.35 -13.80
C ILE A 64 -5.36 2.88 -12.87
N ALA A 65 -4.87 3.73 -11.98
CA ALA A 65 -3.84 3.38 -11.01
C ALA A 65 -4.31 2.26 -10.08
N ILE A 66 -5.51 2.35 -9.52
CA ILE A 66 -6.10 1.30 -8.68
C ILE A 66 -6.23 0.00 -9.47
N ALA A 67 -6.79 0.05 -10.69
CA ALA A 67 -7.00 -1.13 -11.53
C ALA A 67 -5.67 -1.79 -11.92
N ALA A 68 -4.66 -1.02 -12.31
CA ALA A 68 -3.33 -1.52 -12.65
C ALA A 68 -2.65 -2.16 -11.43
N GLY A 69 -2.72 -1.51 -10.27
CA GLY A 69 -2.21 -2.05 -9.01
C GLY A 69 -2.91 -3.35 -8.64
N ALA A 70 -4.24 -3.36 -8.73
CA ALA A 70 -5.07 -4.53 -8.45
C ALA A 70 -4.72 -5.72 -9.35
N LEU A 71 -4.56 -5.52 -10.66
CA LEU A 71 -4.18 -6.58 -11.60
C LEU A 71 -2.80 -7.15 -11.26
N LEU A 72 -1.82 -6.27 -11.02
CA LEU A 72 -0.46 -6.69 -10.67
C LEU A 72 -0.42 -7.43 -9.33
N GLY A 73 -1.16 -6.95 -8.32
CA GLY A 73 -1.26 -7.56 -7.01
C GLY A 73 -1.92 -8.93 -7.04
N ALA A 74 -2.98 -9.08 -7.84
CA ALA A 74 -3.68 -10.34 -8.04
C ALA A 74 -2.77 -11.37 -8.70
N ALA A 75 -2.12 -10.99 -9.80
CA ALA A 75 -1.13 -11.83 -10.48
C ALA A 75 -0.02 -12.25 -9.51
N ARG A 76 0.55 -11.30 -8.75
CA ARG A 76 1.64 -11.60 -7.83
C ARG A 76 1.20 -12.52 -6.69
N GLY A 77 0.06 -12.27 -6.07
CA GLY A 77 -0.49 -13.13 -5.01
C GLY A 77 -0.82 -14.55 -5.49
N TRP A 78 -1.20 -14.70 -6.77
CA TRP A 78 -1.47 -16.01 -7.37
C TRP A 78 -0.19 -16.82 -7.65
N PHE A 79 0.88 -16.17 -8.10
CA PHE A 79 2.14 -16.84 -8.43
C PHE A 79 3.13 -16.94 -7.26
N MET A 80 2.84 -16.31 -6.12
CA MET A 80 3.70 -16.40 -4.93
C MET A 80 3.65 -17.84 -4.37
N ALA A 81 4.82 -18.42 -4.07
CA ALA A 81 4.86 -19.63 -3.26
C ALA A 81 4.32 -19.30 -1.87
N VAL A 82 3.52 -20.18 -1.26
CA VAL A 82 2.97 -19.96 0.07
C VAL A 82 3.15 -21.26 0.85
N ASP A 83 3.82 -21.19 1.98
CA ASP A 83 3.99 -22.33 2.88
C ASP A 83 2.94 -22.23 3.98
N ILE A 84 2.10 -23.25 4.11
CA ILE A 84 0.96 -23.26 5.03
C ILE A 84 1.25 -24.29 6.09
N ASP A 85 1.30 -23.87 7.35
CA ASP A 85 1.31 -24.80 8.48
C ASP A 85 -0.13 -25.14 8.85
N PRO A 86 -0.63 -26.36 8.55
CA PRO A 86 -2.00 -26.74 8.80
C PRO A 86 -2.32 -26.86 10.30
N LEU A 87 -1.32 -27.02 11.17
CA LEU A 87 -1.52 -27.24 12.60
C LEU A 87 -1.91 -25.94 13.33
N TRP A 88 -1.39 -24.80 12.88
CA TRP A 88 -1.58 -23.49 13.54
C TRP A 88 -2.35 -22.48 12.70
N SER A 89 -2.83 -22.86 11.51
CA SER A 89 -3.46 -21.97 10.53
C SER A 89 -2.61 -20.75 10.15
N THR A 90 -1.29 -20.85 10.37
CA THR A 90 -0.33 -19.81 10.06
C THR A 90 0.14 -19.94 8.63
N VAL A 91 0.34 -18.79 8.00
CA VAL A 91 0.83 -18.69 6.64
C VAL A 91 2.23 -18.11 6.73
N ARG A 92 3.20 -18.84 6.17
CA ARG A 92 4.55 -18.36 5.99
C ARG A 92 4.71 -18.02 4.52
N LEU A 93 4.77 -16.73 4.26
CA LEU A 93 5.17 -16.25 2.95
C LEU A 93 6.68 -16.49 2.81
N PRO A 94 7.17 -16.92 1.63
CA PRO A 94 8.59 -16.86 1.33
C PRO A 94 9.06 -15.41 1.56
N SER A 95 10.36 -15.22 1.77
CA SER A 95 11.00 -13.91 1.99
C SER A 95 10.94 -13.02 0.73
N GLY A 96 9.78 -12.93 0.08
CA GLY A 96 9.48 -12.04 -1.02
C GLY A 96 9.34 -10.63 -0.46
N SER A 97 10.42 -9.88 -0.61
CA SER A 97 10.53 -8.49 -0.20
C SER A 97 9.68 -7.55 -1.04
N ASP A 98 8.98 -8.03 -2.09
CA ASP A 98 8.23 -7.21 -3.05
C ASP A 98 7.18 -6.31 -2.38
N GLY A 99 6.37 -6.85 -1.47
CA GLY A 99 5.37 -6.06 -0.74
C GLY A 99 6.02 -5.01 0.16
N PHE A 100 7.14 -5.36 0.77
CA PHE A 100 7.91 -4.46 1.62
C PHE A 100 8.59 -3.34 0.84
N TRP A 101 9.24 -3.65 -0.30
CA TRP A 101 9.83 -2.67 -1.20
C TRP A 101 8.79 -1.74 -1.81
N MET A 102 7.63 -2.27 -2.19
CA MET A 102 6.51 -1.46 -2.65
C MET A 102 6.11 -0.44 -1.57
N VAL A 103 5.96 -0.86 -0.31
CA VAL A 103 5.60 0.07 0.77
C VAL A 103 6.71 1.05 1.14
N ILE A 104 7.99 0.67 1.03
CA ILE A 104 9.10 1.64 1.12
C ILE A 104 8.97 2.71 0.04
N LEU A 105 8.77 2.30 -1.22
CA LEU A 105 8.66 3.23 -2.34
C LEU A 105 7.47 4.17 -2.15
N LEU A 106 6.32 3.65 -1.71
CA LEU A 106 5.15 4.46 -1.40
C LEU A 106 5.38 5.41 -0.21
N ALA A 107 6.06 4.95 0.85
CA ALA A 107 6.37 5.78 1.99
C ALA A 107 7.30 6.94 1.60
N PHE A 108 8.25 6.68 0.71
CA PHE A 108 9.10 7.71 0.12
C PHE A 108 8.29 8.71 -0.70
N VAL A 109 7.36 8.25 -1.55
CA VAL A 109 6.46 9.12 -2.32
C VAL A 109 5.60 10.00 -1.41
N VAL A 110 5.06 9.45 -0.32
CA VAL A 110 4.29 10.20 0.69
C VAL A 110 5.15 11.25 1.38
N ALA A 111 6.38 10.88 1.79
CA ALA A 111 7.32 11.80 2.41
C ALA A 111 7.70 12.95 1.46
N MET A 112 7.95 12.65 0.18
CA MET A 112 8.23 13.67 -0.83
C MET A 112 7.03 14.60 -1.04
N ALA A 113 5.80 14.08 -1.09
CA ALA A 113 4.60 14.90 -1.18
C ALA A 113 4.44 15.83 0.04
N ALA A 114 4.73 15.34 1.24
CA ALA A 114 4.69 16.14 2.46
C ALA A 114 5.81 17.20 2.53
N ALA A 115 6.98 16.91 1.96
CA ALA A 115 8.13 17.80 1.93
C ALA A 115 8.06 18.85 0.81
N ALA A 116 7.32 18.59 -0.27
CA ALA A 116 7.24 19.44 -1.46
C ALA A 116 6.97 20.93 -1.16
N PRO A 117 6.06 21.31 -0.24
CA PRO A 117 5.80 22.71 0.10
C PRO A 117 6.96 23.45 0.76
N PHE A 118 7.96 22.73 1.28
CA PHE A 118 9.15 23.34 1.90
C PHE A 118 10.26 23.60 0.89
N VAL A 119 10.22 22.93 -0.27
CA VAL A 119 11.29 22.98 -1.28
C VAL A 119 10.90 23.91 -2.44
N SER A 120 9.64 23.93 -2.85
CA SER A 120 9.19 24.82 -3.93
C SER A 120 7.70 25.13 -3.87
N THR A 121 7.33 26.30 -4.41
CA THR A 121 5.92 26.68 -4.63
C THR A 121 5.25 25.86 -5.74
N GLN A 122 6.03 25.25 -6.64
CA GLN A 122 5.56 24.27 -7.64
C GLN A 122 5.26 22.88 -7.05
N GLY A 123 5.59 22.64 -5.78
CA GLY A 123 5.40 21.36 -5.11
C GLY A 123 3.94 20.87 -5.05
N GLN A 124 2.97 21.78 -5.18
CA GLN A 124 1.54 21.42 -5.19
C GLN A 124 1.13 20.57 -6.40
N SER A 125 1.84 20.66 -7.53
CA SER A 125 1.57 19.84 -8.72
C SER A 125 1.96 18.37 -8.57
N TYR A 126 2.70 17.99 -7.51
CA TYR A 126 3.17 16.63 -7.29
C TYR A 126 2.17 15.74 -6.52
N VAL A 127 1.32 16.35 -5.68
CA VAL A 127 0.32 15.66 -4.84
C VAL A 127 -0.61 14.73 -5.64
N PRO A 128 -1.15 15.08 -6.82
CA PRO A 128 -2.02 14.16 -7.57
C PRO A 128 -1.27 12.90 -8.05
N TYR A 129 0.00 13.02 -8.46
CA TYR A 129 0.82 11.87 -8.87
C TYR A 129 1.17 10.98 -7.68
N ALA A 130 1.50 11.58 -6.54
CA ALA A 130 1.73 10.85 -5.29
C ALA A 130 0.47 10.08 -4.86
N THR A 131 -0.71 10.72 -4.99
CA THR A 131 -2.00 10.11 -4.69
C THR A 131 -2.28 8.92 -5.61
N ALA A 132 -2.02 9.05 -6.91
CA ALA A 132 -2.17 7.95 -7.86
C ALA A 132 -1.21 6.78 -7.53
N ALA A 133 0.04 7.06 -7.17
CA ALA A 133 0.99 6.04 -6.76
C ALA A 133 0.53 5.29 -5.50
N VAL A 134 0.03 6.00 -4.48
CA VAL A 134 -0.53 5.39 -3.26
C VAL A 134 -1.77 4.56 -3.57
N ALA A 135 -2.64 5.03 -4.47
CA ALA A 135 -3.82 4.30 -4.90
C ALA A 135 -3.47 3.01 -5.67
N PHE A 136 -2.45 3.05 -6.53
CA PHE A 136 -1.86 1.87 -7.15
C PHE A 136 -1.34 0.89 -6.09
N GLY A 137 -0.60 1.39 -5.11
CA GLY A 137 -0.10 0.61 -3.97
C GLY A 137 -1.20 -0.08 -3.17
N ALA A 138 -2.29 0.64 -2.88
CA ALA A 138 -3.46 0.10 -2.19
C ALA A 138 -4.14 -1.01 -3.02
N GLY A 139 -4.30 -0.81 -4.32
CA GLY A 139 -4.78 -1.83 -5.25
C GLY A 139 -3.90 -3.08 -5.23
N PHE A 140 -2.58 -2.91 -5.33
CA PHE A 140 -1.61 -4.00 -5.31
C PHE A 140 -1.65 -4.81 -4.00
N LEU A 141 -1.59 -4.14 -2.85
CA LEU A 141 -1.55 -4.81 -1.55
C LEU A 141 -2.87 -5.53 -1.26
N SER A 142 -4.00 -4.93 -1.62
CA SER A 142 -5.31 -5.53 -1.38
C SER A 142 -5.54 -6.80 -2.17
N THR A 143 -5.35 -6.78 -3.49
CA THR A 143 -5.56 -7.97 -4.31
C THR A 143 -4.52 -9.05 -4.09
N ARG A 144 -3.28 -8.68 -3.75
CA ARG A 144 -2.26 -9.64 -3.28
C ARG A 144 -2.74 -10.37 -2.03
N ALA A 145 -3.18 -9.63 -1.01
CA ALA A 145 -3.66 -10.20 0.24
C ALA A 145 -4.90 -11.11 0.02
N VAL A 146 -5.85 -10.67 -0.81
CA VAL A 146 -7.05 -11.45 -1.17
C VAL A 146 -6.69 -12.72 -1.93
N ALA A 147 -5.81 -12.65 -2.93
CA ALA A 147 -5.40 -13.84 -3.69
C ALA A 147 -4.72 -14.88 -2.78
N VAL A 148 -3.84 -14.44 -1.87
CA VAL A 148 -3.21 -15.33 -0.89
C VAL A 148 -4.25 -15.91 0.08
N TYR A 149 -5.19 -15.09 0.56
CA TYR A 149 -6.23 -15.55 1.46
C TYR A 149 -7.13 -16.61 0.81
N LEU A 150 -7.53 -16.41 -0.44
CA LEU A 150 -8.35 -17.37 -1.19
C LEU A 150 -7.60 -18.69 -1.41
N ARG A 151 -6.31 -18.62 -1.76
CA ARG A 151 -5.46 -19.82 -1.97
C ARG A 151 -5.13 -20.59 -0.69
N THR A 152 -5.22 -19.95 0.47
CA THR A 152 -4.93 -20.59 1.76
C THR A 152 -6.20 -21.06 2.48
N ARG A 153 -7.38 -20.75 1.94
CA ARG A 153 -8.68 -21.20 2.48
C ARG A 153 -9.10 -22.58 1.95
N SER A 154 -8.67 -22.96 0.74
CA SER A 154 -8.91 -24.28 0.13
C SER A 154 -8.08 -25.38 0.80
#